data_AF-A0A518K3T9-F1
#
_entry.id   AF-A0A518K3T9-F1
#
_cell.length_a   1.000
_cell.length_b   1.000
_cell.length_c   1.000
_cell.angle_alpha   90.00
_cell.angle_beta   90.00
_cell.angle_gamma   90.00
#
_symmetry.space_group_name_H-M   'P 1'
#
loop_
_entity.id
_entity.type
_entity.pdbx_description
1 polymer ?
#
loop_
_entity_poly.entity_id
_entity_poly.type
_entity_poly.pdbx_seq_one_letter_code
_entity_poly.pdbx_strand_id
1 'polypeptide(L)'
;MQRDFNIFGLNGNYEFAGKPFPSREAAEAAQDAFLEETTAKLGRAPSRIERQSGQVKATRDSRPVEQQHLDSYWKPKAKAKLPPTREEIALQIAIEKRDAERLRKMDQFDRDVYLAEQAILAKQDKQLAKEATARHLEKVAPQLTKLEALYDSERWSSNADAGYRQLLEMAHAQLSLVDGCPLESKRLLARIDEVREARQVQSLFETRQQLEQLAAKEAALSSGRVSLAAGFEVSETDEQREALGDQIFDEGEAE
;
A
#
# COMPACT_ATOMS: atom_id res chain seq x y z
N MET A 1 9.39 -16.30 -13.32
CA MET A 1 10.47 -15.68 -14.12
C MET A 1 11.13 -14.61 -13.28
N GLN A 2 12.33 -14.86 -12.78
CA GLN A 2 13.20 -13.84 -12.16
C GLN A 2 13.67 -12.90 -13.28
N ARG A 3 13.51 -11.59 -13.09
CA ARG A 3 14.16 -10.58 -13.93
C ARG A 3 15.30 -10.01 -13.11
N ASP A 4 16.50 -10.53 -13.35
CA ASP A 4 17.72 -9.93 -12.82
C ASP A 4 18.01 -8.68 -13.67
N PHE A 5 18.05 -7.52 -13.01
CA PHE A 5 18.49 -6.29 -13.67
C PHE A 5 19.99 -6.18 -13.52
N ASN A 6 20.72 -6.44 -14.61
CA ASN A 6 22.14 -6.14 -14.71
C ASN A 6 22.29 -4.65 -15.02
N ILE A 7 22.57 -3.85 -14.00
CA ILE A 7 22.82 -2.42 -14.13
C ILE A 7 24.30 -2.21 -13.81
N PHE A 8 25.10 -2.27 -14.87
CA PHE A 8 26.55 -2.09 -14.94
C PHE A 8 27.47 -3.19 -14.36
N GLY A 9 28.34 -3.69 -15.25
CA GLY A 9 29.45 -4.57 -14.92
C GLY A 9 30.53 -3.83 -14.16
N LEU A 10 30.64 -4.15 -12.87
CA LEU A 10 31.79 -3.82 -12.03
C LEU A 10 32.43 -5.10 -11.48
N ASN A 11 32.52 -6.14 -12.31
CA ASN A 11 33.35 -7.31 -12.01
C ASN A 11 34.22 -7.66 -13.20
N GLY A 12 35.50 -7.30 -13.09
CA GLY A 12 36.61 -7.94 -13.80
C GLY A 12 37.05 -7.28 -15.11
N ASN A 13 38.23 -6.66 -15.04
CA ASN A 13 39.10 -6.19 -16.13
C ASN A 13 38.83 -4.77 -16.67
N TYR A 14 39.18 -3.78 -15.85
CA TYR A 14 39.63 -2.48 -16.39
C TYR A 14 41.02 -2.67 -16.98
N GLU A 15 41.09 -2.92 -18.29
CA GLU A 15 42.30 -2.62 -19.06
C GLU A 15 42.53 -1.10 -19.02
N PHE A 16 43.70 -0.73 -18.52
CA PHE A 16 44.10 0.64 -18.20
C PHE A 16 44.42 1.42 -19.49
N ALA A 17 43.39 1.83 -20.22
CA ALA A 17 43.54 2.73 -21.37
C ALA A 17 43.51 4.20 -20.91
N GLY A 18 44.63 4.67 -20.34
CA GLY A 18 45.09 6.06 -20.45
C GLY A 18 44.21 7.21 -19.92
N LYS A 19 43.20 6.99 -19.08
CA LYS A 19 42.44 8.09 -18.45
C LYS A 19 42.98 8.42 -17.05
N PRO A 20 43.12 9.71 -16.69
CA PRO A 20 43.59 10.11 -15.36
C PRO A 20 42.63 9.56 -14.29
N PHE A 21 43.20 9.11 -13.17
CA PHE A 21 42.42 8.71 -12.00
C PHE A 21 41.45 9.85 -11.62
N PRO A 22 40.16 9.59 -11.44
CA PRO A 22 39.23 10.61 -10.98
C PRO A 22 39.72 11.15 -9.64
N SER A 23 39.66 12.47 -9.47
CA SER A 23 39.93 13.10 -8.17
C SER A 23 38.99 12.48 -7.13
N ARG A 24 39.44 12.42 -5.87
CA ARG A 24 38.65 11.85 -4.77
C ARG A 24 37.23 12.45 -4.71
N GLU A 25 37.11 13.75 -4.95
CA GLU A 25 35.84 14.46 -5.02
C GLU A 25 34.95 13.99 -6.19
N ALA A 26 35.52 13.69 -7.36
CA ALA A 26 34.75 13.17 -8.50
C ALA A 26 34.29 11.72 -8.27
N ALA A 27 35.06 10.92 -7.55
CA ALA A 27 34.66 9.57 -7.16
C ALA A 27 33.55 9.57 -6.10
N GLU A 28 33.65 10.47 -5.10
CA GLU A 28 32.61 10.66 -4.07
C GLU A 28 31.30 11.20 -4.69
N ALA A 29 31.37 12.18 -5.59
CA ALA A 29 30.19 12.72 -6.28
C ALA A 29 29.49 11.68 -7.19
N ALA A 30 30.26 10.83 -7.89
CA ALA A 30 29.69 9.74 -8.68
C ALA A 30 29.02 8.67 -7.80
N GLN A 31 29.56 8.44 -6.61
CA GLN A 31 28.99 7.50 -5.64
C GLN A 31 27.69 8.03 -5.03
N ASP A 32 27.63 9.33 -4.73
CA ASP A 32 26.43 9.98 -4.20
C ASP A 32 25.32 10.04 -5.26
N ALA A 33 25.64 10.38 -6.51
CA ALA A 33 24.68 10.35 -7.61
C ALA A 33 24.12 8.93 -7.86
N PHE A 34 24.96 7.90 -7.74
CA PHE A 34 24.52 6.50 -7.80
C PHE A 34 23.61 6.12 -6.63
N LEU A 35 23.90 6.59 -5.42
CA LEU A 35 23.05 6.35 -4.25
C LEU A 35 21.68 7.05 -4.40
N GLU A 36 21.65 8.25 -4.97
CA GLU A 36 20.42 9.00 -5.21
C GLU A 36 19.56 8.33 -6.29
N GLU A 37 20.17 7.91 -7.41
CA GLU A 37 19.46 7.20 -8.47
C GLU A 37 18.93 5.82 -8.01
N THR A 38 19.74 5.08 -7.24
CA THR A 38 19.33 3.76 -6.73
C THR A 38 18.30 3.86 -5.62
N THR A 39 18.38 4.87 -4.74
CA THR A 39 17.33 5.13 -3.74
C THR A 39 16.02 5.54 -4.39
N ALA A 40 16.05 6.39 -5.43
CA ALA A 40 14.87 6.75 -6.20
C ALA A 40 14.23 5.54 -6.88
N LYS A 41 15.04 4.59 -7.39
CA LYS A 41 14.55 3.36 -8.04
C LYS A 41 14.06 2.29 -7.07
N LEU A 42 14.64 2.21 -5.86
CA LEU A 42 14.35 1.15 -4.88
C LEU A 42 13.41 1.59 -3.75
N GLY A 43 13.21 2.89 -3.56
CA GLY A 43 12.51 3.46 -2.41
C GLY A 43 13.22 3.20 -1.07
N ARG A 44 14.48 2.75 -1.08
CA ARG A 44 15.33 2.54 0.11
C ARG A 44 16.80 2.74 -0.20
N ALA A 45 17.60 3.03 0.84
CA ALA A 45 19.04 3.02 0.73
C ALA A 45 19.58 1.60 0.47
N PRO A 46 20.49 1.42 -0.51
CA PRO A 46 21.14 0.12 -0.73
C PRO A 46 22.04 -0.23 0.45
N SER A 47 21.99 -1.50 0.85
CA SER A 47 22.82 -2.04 1.93
C SER A 47 24.30 -2.07 1.54
N ARG A 48 25.19 -2.13 2.53
CA ARG A 48 26.65 -2.16 2.31
C ARG A 48 27.08 -3.31 1.38
N ILE A 49 26.42 -4.46 1.48
CA ILE A 49 26.69 -5.64 0.65
C ILE A 49 26.26 -5.41 -0.80
N GLU A 50 25.09 -4.80 -1.03
CA GLU A 50 24.59 -4.45 -2.37
C GLU A 50 25.46 -3.40 -3.05
N ARG A 51 26.01 -2.44 -2.28
CA ARG A 51 26.99 -1.46 -2.80
C ARG A 51 28.30 -2.11 -3.22
N GLN A 52 28.76 -3.12 -2.49
CA GLN A 52 30.03 -3.79 -2.77
C GLN A 52 29.93 -4.80 -3.92
N SER A 53 28.77 -5.42 -4.12
CA SER A 53 28.59 -6.43 -5.16
C SER A 53 28.19 -5.86 -6.52
N GLY A 54 27.73 -4.59 -6.58
CA GLY A 54 27.14 -3.99 -7.79
C GLY A 54 25.83 -4.65 -8.23
N GLN A 55 25.37 -5.68 -7.51
CA GLN A 55 24.14 -6.41 -7.78
C GLN A 55 23.12 -5.99 -6.74
N VAL A 56 22.25 -5.07 -7.15
CA VAL A 56 21.01 -4.79 -6.44
C VAL A 56 20.05 -5.93 -6.74
N LYS A 57 19.87 -6.85 -5.78
CA LYS A 57 18.72 -7.74 -5.86
C LYS A 57 17.49 -6.84 -5.83
N ALA A 58 16.68 -6.87 -6.89
CA ALA A 58 15.33 -6.34 -6.83
C ALA A 58 14.66 -7.10 -5.67
N THR A 59 14.64 -6.47 -4.50
CA THR A 59 14.11 -7.09 -3.30
C THR A 59 12.64 -7.27 -3.56
N ARG A 60 12.26 -8.47 -3.98
CA ARG A 60 11.00 -9.07 -3.58
C ARG A 60 11.08 -9.13 -2.06
N ASP A 61 10.63 -8.05 -1.42
CA ASP A 61 10.47 -7.86 0.02
C ASP A 61 11.26 -8.87 0.87
N SER A 62 12.55 -8.59 1.07
CA SER A 62 13.34 -9.24 2.12
C SER A 62 13.77 -8.24 3.17
N ARG A 63 12.89 -7.27 3.49
CA ARG A 63 12.78 -6.95 4.91
C ARG A 63 12.42 -8.28 5.57
N PRO A 64 13.02 -8.69 6.70
CA PRO A 64 12.30 -9.63 7.54
C PRO A 64 10.94 -8.97 7.69
N VAL A 65 9.91 -9.60 7.09
CA VAL A 65 8.55 -9.34 7.50
C VAL A 65 8.68 -9.41 9.00
N GLU A 66 8.53 -8.28 9.68
CA GLU A 66 8.28 -8.30 11.11
C GLU A 66 7.03 -9.15 11.23
N GLN A 67 7.24 -10.45 11.43
CA GLN A 67 6.29 -11.43 11.93
C GLN A 67 6.01 -11.09 13.41
N GLN A 68 5.75 -9.81 13.64
CA GLN A 68 5.37 -9.15 14.88
C GLN A 68 4.18 -8.28 14.42
N HIS A 69 2.98 -8.79 14.25
CA HIS A 69 2.25 -9.70 15.09
C HIS A 69 1.48 -10.71 14.23
N LEU A 70 1.80 -11.98 14.46
CA LEU A 70 0.98 -13.12 14.08
C LEU A 70 -0.38 -12.99 14.77
N ASP A 71 -1.40 -12.56 14.04
CA ASP A 71 -2.75 -13.08 14.27
C ASP A 71 -2.85 -14.44 13.57
N SER A 72 -1.98 -15.38 13.97
CA SER A 72 -1.96 -16.80 13.53
C SER A 72 -3.26 -17.56 13.87
N TYR A 73 -4.23 -16.88 14.44
CA TYR A 73 -5.48 -17.43 14.94
C TYR A 73 -6.70 -17.00 14.13
N TRP A 74 -6.61 -15.97 13.27
CA TRP A 74 -7.75 -15.60 12.45
C TRP A 74 -7.89 -16.52 11.25
N LYS A 75 -9.05 -17.17 11.15
CA LYS A 75 -9.44 -18.01 10.02
C LYS A 75 -10.75 -17.48 9.43
N PRO A 76 -10.94 -17.57 8.11
CA PRO A 76 -12.21 -17.24 7.48
C PRO A 76 -13.36 -17.96 8.17
N LYS A 77 -14.40 -17.22 8.53
CA LYS A 77 -15.58 -17.79 9.19
C LYS A 77 -16.47 -18.40 8.14
N ALA A 78 -16.67 -19.71 8.21
CA ALA A 78 -17.72 -20.37 7.43
C ALA A 78 -19.10 -19.98 7.98
N LYS A 79 -20.13 -20.05 7.14
CA LYS A 79 -21.53 -20.05 7.58
C LYS A 79 -21.69 -21.19 8.58
N ALA A 80 -22.38 -20.92 9.70
CA ALA A 80 -22.70 -21.94 10.67
C ALA A 80 -23.54 -23.03 9.98
N LYS A 81 -22.94 -24.19 9.74
CA LYS A 81 -23.68 -25.40 9.38
C LYS A 81 -24.25 -25.92 10.69
N LEU A 82 -25.58 -26.00 10.80
CA LEU A 82 -26.21 -26.67 11.92
C LEU A 82 -25.61 -28.08 11.99
N PRO A 83 -25.19 -28.56 13.18
CA PRO A 83 -24.76 -29.94 13.31
C PRO A 83 -25.92 -30.84 12.85
N PRO A 84 -25.63 -31.93 12.13
CA PRO A 84 -26.68 -32.81 11.66
C PRO A 84 -27.48 -33.31 12.85
N THR A 85 -28.80 -33.35 12.70
CA THR A 85 -29.69 -33.78 13.77
C THR A 85 -29.45 -35.26 14.08
N ARG A 86 -29.79 -35.73 15.29
CA ARG A 86 -29.67 -37.16 15.64
C ARG A 86 -30.43 -38.05 14.65
N GLU A 87 -31.54 -37.56 14.11
CA GLU A 87 -32.37 -38.24 13.12
C GLU A 87 -31.64 -38.35 11.76
N GLU A 88 -31.03 -37.26 11.28
CA GLU A 88 -30.22 -37.28 10.05
C GLU A 88 -29.05 -38.24 10.16
N ILE A 89 -28.33 -38.24 11.29
CA ILE A 89 -27.23 -39.18 11.53
C ILE A 89 -27.74 -40.63 11.53
N ALA A 90 -28.86 -40.90 12.20
CA ALA A 90 -29.44 -42.23 12.25
C ALA A 90 -29.90 -42.71 10.86
N LEU A 91 -30.48 -41.82 10.05
CA LEU A 91 -30.86 -42.09 8.67
C LEU A 91 -29.63 -42.38 7.80
N GLN A 92 -28.56 -41.59 7.92
CA GLN A 92 -27.31 -41.81 7.19
C GLN A 92 -26.73 -43.20 7.49
N ILE A 93 -26.64 -43.55 8.79
CA ILE A 93 -26.16 -44.87 9.22
C ILE A 93 -27.07 -46.00 8.70
N ALA A 94 -28.39 -45.79 8.66
CA ALA A 94 -29.33 -46.78 8.14
C ALA A 94 -29.16 -47.00 6.63
N ILE A 95 -28.92 -45.92 5.86
CA ILE A 95 -28.63 -45.99 4.43
C ILE A 95 -27.32 -46.74 4.19
N GLU A 96 -26.24 -46.39 4.89
CA GLU A 96 -24.94 -47.05 4.76
C GLU A 96 -25.01 -48.55 5.09
N LYS A 97 -25.76 -48.91 6.13
CA LYS A 97 -26.01 -50.32 6.47
C LYS A 97 -26.78 -51.05 5.38
N ARG A 98 -27.82 -50.42 4.83
CA ARG A 98 -28.62 -50.99 3.73
C ARG A 98 -27.77 -51.20 2.47
N ASP A 99 -26.92 -50.26 2.13
CA ASP A 99 -26.03 -50.34 0.97
C ASP A 99 -24.95 -51.41 1.18
N ALA A 100 -24.39 -51.52 2.39
CA ALA A 100 -23.45 -52.58 2.73
C ALA A 100 -24.08 -53.98 2.65
N GLU A 101 -25.32 -54.14 3.12
CA GLU A 101 -26.06 -55.39 3.00
C GLU A 101 -26.40 -55.73 1.55
N ARG A 102 -26.74 -54.73 0.74
CA ARG A 102 -27.00 -54.90 -0.70
C ARG A 102 -25.73 -55.37 -1.42
N LEU A 103 -24.61 -54.73 -1.16
CA LEU A 103 -23.30 -55.10 -1.71
C LEU A 103 -22.89 -56.53 -1.35
N ARG A 104 -23.19 -57.01 -0.14
CA ARG A 104 -22.90 -58.39 0.28
C ARG A 104 -23.71 -59.44 -0.49
N LYS A 105 -24.93 -59.09 -0.92
CA LYS A 105 -25.87 -59.99 -1.60
C LYS A 105 -25.73 -59.95 -3.14
N MET A 106 -24.99 -58.98 -3.69
CA MET A 106 -24.81 -58.82 -5.13
C MET A 106 -23.75 -59.77 -5.69
N ASP A 107 -23.92 -60.19 -6.93
CA ASP A 107 -22.89 -60.94 -7.66
C ASP A 107 -21.70 -60.04 -7.98
N GLN A 108 -20.56 -60.64 -8.34
CA GLN A 108 -19.33 -59.88 -8.56
C GLN A 108 -19.45 -58.88 -9.70
N PHE A 109 -20.11 -59.28 -10.80
CA PHE A 109 -20.38 -58.39 -11.93
C PHE A 109 -21.24 -57.18 -11.52
N ASP A 110 -22.34 -57.41 -10.80
CA ASP A 110 -23.23 -56.34 -10.35
C ASP A 110 -22.53 -55.41 -9.35
N ARG A 111 -21.66 -55.95 -8.49
CA ARG A 111 -20.83 -55.15 -7.58
C ARG A 111 -19.90 -54.22 -8.35
N ASP A 112 -19.23 -54.73 -9.38
CA ASP A 112 -18.31 -53.93 -10.20
C ASP A 112 -19.06 -52.80 -10.93
N VAL A 113 -20.25 -53.09 -11.46
CA VAL A 113 -21.13 -52.07 -12.08
C VAL A 113 -21.54 -51.02 -11.05
N TYR A 114 -22.01 -51.41 -9.87
CA TYR A 114 -22.41 -50.47 -8.83
C TYR A 114 -21.24 -49.58 -8.37
N LEU A 115 -20.05 -50.15 -8.16
CA LEU A 115 -18.87 -49.36 -7.78
C LEU A 115 -18.45 -48.40 -8.89
N ALA A 116 -18.56 -48.81 -10.15
CA ALA A 116 -18.30 -47.93 -11.30
C ALA A 116 -19.30 -46.78 -11.35
N GLU A 117 -20.59 -47.02 -11.13
CA GLU A 117 -21.63 -45.98 -11.03
C GLU A 117 -21.33 -45.00 -9.89
N GLN A 118 -20.99 -45.49 -8.69
CA GLN A 118 -20.61 -44.64 -7.56
C GLN A 118 -19.37 -43.79 -7.88
N ALA A 119 -18.40 -44.35 -8.59
CA ALA A 119 -17.21 -43.61 -9.03
C ALA A 119 -17.56 -42.52 -10.06
N ILE A 120 -18.55 -42.76 -10.94
CA ILE A 120 -19.04 -41.75 -11.89
C ILE A 120 -19.76 -40.62 -11.14
N LEU A 121 -20.67 -40.95 -10.21
CA LEU A 121 -21.39 -39.96 -9.40
C LEU A 121 -20.41 -39.11 -8.58
N ALA A 122 -19.42 -39.73 -7.92
CA ALA A 122 -18.40 -39.00 -7.18
C ALA A 122 -17.54 -38.07 -8.07
N LYS A 123 -17.34 -38.42 -9.34
CA LYS A 123 -16.67 -37.53 -10.31
C LYS A 123 -17.57 -36.35 -10.70
N GLN A 124 -18.86 -36.59 -10.91
CA GLN A 124 -19.84 -35.54 -11.21
C GLN A 124 -19.97 -34.56 -10.03
N ASP A 125 -20.08 -35.05 -8.80
CA ASP A 125 -20.15 -34.21 -7.60
C ASP A 125 -18.90 -33.32 -7.44
N LYS A 126 -17.72 -33.88 -7.73
CA LYS A 126 -16.47 -33.10 -7.75
C LYS A 126 -16.48 -32.02 -8.83
N GLN A 127 -17.07 -32.29 -10.00
CA GLN A 127 -17.21 -31.28 -11.06
C GLN A 127 -18.20 -30.20 -10.67
N LEU A 128 -19.37 -30.57 -10.14
CA LEU A 128 -20.38 -29.61 -9.65
C LEU A 128 -19.82 -28.74 -8.52
N ALA A 129 -19.04 -29.30 -7.61
CA ALA A 129 -18.37 -28.52 -6.57
C ALA A 129 -17.38 -27.50 -7.16
N LYS A 130 -16.58 -27.89 -8.16
CA LYS A 130 -15.68 -26.97 -8.88
C LYS A 130 -16.46 -25.87 -9.60
N GLU A 131 -17.53 -26.22 -10.31
CA GLU A 131 -18.39 -25.24 -10.98
C GLU A 131 -19.02 -24.26 -9.98
N ALA A 132 -19.50 -24.75 -8.84
CA ALA A 132 -20.04 -23.90 -7.77
C ALA A 132 -18.97 -22.93 -7.24
N THR A 133 -17.73 -23.40 -7.06
CA THR A 133 -16.62 -22.52 -6.64
C THR A 133 -16.31 -21.47 -7.70
N ALA A 134 -16.31 -21.84 -8.99
CA ALA A 134 -16.05 -20.92 -10.09
C ALA A 134 -17.14 -19.84 -10.19
N ARG A 135 -18.42 -20.23 -10.13
CA ARG A 135 -19.56 -19.30 -10.13
C ARG A 135 -19.52 -18.35 -8.94
N HIS A 136 -19.11 -18.83 -7.76
CA HIS A 136 -18.93 -17.97 -6.59
C HIS A 136 -17.82 -16.94 -6.81
N LEU A 137 -16.65 -17.39 -7.29
CA LEU A 137 -15.53 -16.48 -7.57
C LEU A 137 -15.89 -15.47 -8.64
N GLU A 138 -16.61 -15.86 -9.69
CA GLU A 138 -17.09 -14.92 -10.73
C GLU A 138 -18.01 -13.85 -10.14
N LYS A 139 -18.92 -14.24 -9.23
CA LYS A 139 -19.81 -13.29 -8.54
C LYS A 139 -19.07 -12.30 -7.64
N VAL A 140 -18.01 -12.75 -6.97
CA VAL A 140 -17.26 -11.95 -5.98
C VAL A 140 -16.03 -11.26 -6.60
N ALA A 141 -15.64 -11.63 -7.82
CA ALA A 141 -14.55 -11.05 -8.59
C ALA A 141 -14.48 -9.51 -8.55
N PRO A 142 -15.56 -8.74 -8.82
CA PRO A 142 -15.47 -7.28 -8.81
C PRO A 142 -15.08 -6.70 -7.43
N GLN A 143 -15.41 -7.39 -6.34
CA GLN A 143 -14.99 -6.98 -4.99
C GLN A 143 -13.54 -7.38 -4.72
N LEU A 144 -13.12 -8.56 -5.15
CA LEU A 144 -11.74 -9.03 -5.01
C LEU A 144 -10.78 -8.12 -5.79
N THR A 145 -11.10 -7.77 -7.04
CA THR A 145 -10.27 -6.86 -7.85
C THR A 145 -10.12 -5.48 -7.21
N LYS A 146 -11.17 -4.97 -6.55
CA LYS A 146 -11.08 -3.72 -5.78
C LYS A 146 -10.13 -3.83 -4.59
N LEU A 147 -10.21 -4.95 -3.85
CA LEU A 147 -9.33 -5.20 -2.71
C LEU A 147 -7.87 -5.39 -3.16
N GLU A 148 -7.63 -6.08 -4.27
CA GLU A 148 -6.30 -6.24 -4.85
C GLU A 148 -5.70 -4.90 -5.25
N ALA A 149 -6.47 -4.04 -5.94
CA ALA A 149 -6.01 -2.70 -6.29
C ALA A 149 -5.66 -1.85 -5.06
N LEU A 150 -6.46 -1.95 -4.00
CA LEU A 150 -6.17 -1.28 -2.72
C LEU A 150 -4.90 -1.85 -2.08
N TYR A 151 -4.75 -3.17 -2.06
CA TYR A 151 -3.58 -3.83 -1.50
C TYR A 151 -2.30 -3.43 -2.24
N ASP A 152 -2.34 -3.41 -3.58
CA ASP A 152 -1.22 -2.98 -4.40
C ASP A 152 -0.87 -1.50 -4.15
N SER A 153 -1.87 -0.63 -4.02
CA SER A 153 -1.63 0.78 -3.69
C SER A 153 -0.98 0.97 -2.30
N GLU A 154 -1.35 0.15 -1.33
CA GLU A 154 -0.83 0.19 0.04
C GLU A 154 0.52 -0.50 0.19
N ARG A 155 0.90 -1.39 -0.73
CA ARG A 155 2.22 -2.02 -0.71
C ARG A 155 3.34 -1.01 -0.91
N TRP A 156 3.08 0.02 -1.70
CA TRP A 156 4.05 1.04 -2.10
C TRP A 156 3.88 2.38 -1.37
N SER A 157 2.90 2.52 -0.48
CA SER A 157 2.73 3.75 0.30
C SER A 157 3.78 3.83 1.43
N SER A 158 4.40 5.01 1.59
CA SER A 158 5.36 5.26 2.68
C SER A 158 4.68 5.24 4.06
N ASN A 159 3.36 5.53 4.08
CA ASN A 159 2.51 5.54 5.26
C ASN A 159 1.75 4.22 5.45
N ALA A 160 2.26 3.13 4.85
CA ALA A 160 1.58 1.86 4.87
C ALA A 160 1.48 1.28 6.29
N ASP A 161 0.27 1.29 6.82
CA ASP A 161 -0.06 0.62 8.07
C ASP A 161 -0.13 -0.89 7.86
N ALA A 162 0.68 -1.63 8.60
CA ALA A 162 0.65 -3.09 8.61
C ALA A 162 -0.76 -3.61 8.98
N GLY A 163 -1.48 -2.94 9.89
CA GLY A 163 -2.82 -3.35 10.32
C GLY A 163 -3.86 -3.23 9.22
N TYR A 164 -3.77 -2.22 8.35
CA TYR A 164 -4.69 -2.06 7.22
C TYR A 164 -4.42 -3.10 6.13
N ARG A 165 -3.16 -3.44 5.87
CA ARG A 165 -2.80 -4.53 4.94
C ARG A 165 -3.37 -5.87 5.43
N GLN A 166 -3.25 -6.16 6.72
CA GLN A 166 -3.86 -7.35 7.32
C GLN A 166 -5.37 -7.38 7.14
N LEU A 167 -6.04 -6.24 7.36
CA LEU A 167 -7.49 -6.14 7.17
C LEU A 167 -7.91 -6.44 5.72
N LEU A 168 -7.15 -5.95 4.73
CA LEU A 168 -7.37 -6.25 3.31
C LEU A 168 -7.19 -7.76 3.02
N GLU A 169 -6.15 -8.38 3.57
CA GLU A 169 -5.91 -9.83 3.45
C GLU A 169 -7.03 -10.66 4.07
N MET A 170 -7.50 -10.28 5.26
CA MET A 170 -8.64 -10.93 5.92
C MET A 170 -9.91 -10.82 5.09
N ALA A 171 -10.22 -9.64 4.54
CA ALA A 171 -11.38 -9.43 3.69
C ALA A 171 -11.30 -10.26 2.40
N HIS A 172 -10.13 -10.28 1.76
CA HIS A 172 -9.88 -11.10 0.57
C HIS A 172 -10.09 -12.59 0.87
N ALA A 173 -9.50 -13.09 1.95
CA ALA A 173 -9.65 -14.49 2.37
C ALA A 173 -11.12 -14.84 2.68
N GLN A 174 -11.85 -13.97 3.37
CA GLN A 174 -13.26 -14.18 3.71
C GLN A 174 -14.16 -14.23 2.47
N LEU A 175 -13.91 -13.37 1.47
CA LEU A 175 -14.69 -13.29 0.24
C LEU A 175 -14.42 -14.46 -0.72
N SER A 176 -13.18 -14.95 -0.74
CA SER A 176 -12.79 -16.11 -1.56
C SER A 176 -13.45 -17.42 -1.11
N LEU A 177 -13.92 -17.50 0.14
CA LEU A 177 -14.54 -18.69 0.69
C LEU A 177 -16.00 -18.85 0.18
N VAL A 178 -16.27 -19.95 -0.52
CA VAL A 178 -17.62 -20.28 -1.07
C VAL A 178 -18.68 -20.37 0.03
N ASP A 179 -18.33 -21.00 1.15
CA ASP A 179 -19.18 -21.11 2.34
C ASP A 179 -18.94 -19.97 3.34
N GLY A 180 -18.38 -18.84 2.92
CA GLY A 180 -18.04 -17.71 3.79
C GLY A 180 -19.26 -17.08 4.46
N CYS A 181 -19.13 -16.70 5.73
CA CYS A 181 -20.14 -15.98 6.48
C CYS A 181 -20.34 -14.57 5.88
N PRO A 182 -21.54 -14.23 5.35
CA PRO A 182 -21.78 -12.96 4.68
C PRO A 182 -21.76 -11.77 5.64
N LEU A 183 -22.12 -11.98 6.91
CA LEU A 183 -22.04 -10.94 7.94
C LEU A 183 -20.59 -10.55 8.21
N GLU A 184 -19.69 -11.53 8.27
CA GLU A 184 -18.25 -11.26 8.47
C GLU A 184 -17.66 -10.55 7.25
N SER A 185 -18.01 -10.97 6.04
CA SER A 185 -17.58 -10.28 4.81
C SER A 185 -18.02 -8.81 4.82
N LYS A 186 -19.27 -8.52 5.18
CA LYS A 186 -19.79 -7.15 5.26
C LYS A 186 -19.08 -6.33 6.35
N ARG A 187 -18.86 -6.93 7.52
CA ARG A 187 -18.16 -6.28 8.63
C ARG A 187 -16.72 -5.90 8.22
N LEU A 188 -16.00 -6.81 7.57
CA LEU A 188 -14.63 -6.55 7.13
C LEU A 188 -14.57 -5.44 6.06
N LEU A 189 -15.47 -5.49 5.08
CA LEU A 189 -15.56 -4.43 4.06
C LEU A 189 -15.91 -3.07 4.67
N ALA A 190 -16.89 -3.00 5.57
CA ALA A 190 -17.23 -1.76 6.27
C ALA A 190 -16.04 -1.21 7.07
N ARG A 191 -15.27 -2.09 7.72
CA ARG A 191 -14.08 -1.67 8.46
C ARG A 191 -12.98 -1.13 7.55
N ILE A 192 -12.84 -1.67 6.34
CA ILE A 192 -11.91 -1.15 5.33
C ILE A 192 -12.32 0.27 4.93
N ASP A 193 -13.61 0.48 4.65
CA ASP A 193 -14.15 1.78 4.28
C ASP A 193 -13.95 2.81 5.41
N GLU A 194 -14.23 2.45 6.67
CA GLU A 194 -13.99 3.30 7.85
C GLU A 194 -12.52 3.75 7.98
N VAL A 195 -11.57 2.81 7.86
CA VAL A 195 -10.14 3.14 7.98
C VAL A 195 -9.71 4.04 6.82
N ARG A 196 -10.25 3.82 5.63
CA ARG A 196 -9.95 4.65 4.46
C ARG A 196 -10.49 6.07 4.62
N GLU A 197 -11.72 6.23 5.09
CA GLU A 197 -12.31 7.54 5.37
C GLU A 197 -11.52 8.30 6.44
N ALA A 198 -11.15 7.62 7.54
CA ALA A 198 -10.34 8.21 8.60
C ALA A 198 -9.00 8.76 8.06
N ARG A 199 -8.35 8.02 7.17
CA ARG A 199 -7.10 8.47 6.52
C ARG A 199 -7.30 9.66 5.60
N GLN A 200 -8.39 9.69 4.84
CA GLN A 200 -8.71 10.84 3.99
C GLN A 200 -8.98 12.10 4.81
N VAL A 201 -9.69 11.96 5.93
CA VAL A 201 -9.92 13.07 6.85
C VAL A 201 -8.59 13.56 7.46
N GLN A 202 -7.72 12.63 7.86
CA GLN A 202 -6.41 12.98 8.41
C GLN A 202 -5.53 13.70 7.39
N SER A 203 -5.49 13.25 6.13
CA SER A 203 -4.71 13.94 5.09
C SER A 203 -5.26 15.33 4.76
N LEU A 204 -6.58 15.51 4.77
CA LEU A 204 -7.22 16.83 4.63
C LEU A 204 -6.89 17.75 5.80
N PHE A 205 -6.82 17.21 7.02
CA PHE A 205 -6.44 17.97 8.19
C PHE A 205 -4.97 18.40 8.14
N GLU A 206 -4.05 17.50 7.77
CA GLU A 206 -2.62 17.79 7.60
C GLU A 206 -2.38 18.85 6.53
N THR A 207 -3.05 18.74 5.37
CA THR A 207 -2.95 19.75 4.29
C THR A 207 -3.51 21.10 4.72
N ARG A 208 -4.62 21.14 5.47
CA ARG A 208 -5.14 22.39 6.04
C ARG A 208 -4.17 23.04 7.02
N GLN A 209 -3.55 22.26 7.90
CA GLN A 209 -2.54 22.78 8.83
C GLN A 209 -1.32 23.36 8.08
N GLN A 210 -0.87 22.71 7.00
CA GLN A 210 0.21 23.22 6.17
C GLN A 210 -0.15 24.57 5.54
N LEU A 211 -1.36 24.72 5.01
CA LEU A 211 -1.85 25.98 4.45
C LEU A 211 -1.93 27.09 5.50
N GLU A 212 -2.43 26.78 6.70
CA GLU A 212 -2.49 27.75 7.81
C GLU A 212 -1.08 28.20 8.24
N GLN A 213 -0.11 27.30 8.29
CA GLN A 213 1.29 27.63 8.57
C GLN A 213 1.92 28.50 7.47
N LEU A 214 1.63 28.24 6.20
CA LEU A 214 2.09 29.06 5.09
C LEU A 214 1.47 30.46 5.14
N ALA A 215 0.16 30.57 5.38
CA ALA A 215 -0.51 31.85 5.54
C ALA A 215 0.06 32.67 6.72
N ALA A 216 0.35 32.01 7.85
CA ALA A 216 1.00 32.66 9.00
C ALA A 216 2.41 33.16 8.66
N LYS A 217 3.20 32.39 7.89
CA LYS A 217 4.53 32.81 7.41
C LYS A 217 4.42 33.98 6.43
N GLU A 218 3.46 33.98 5.52
CA GLU A 218 3.21 35.10 4.60
C GLU A 218 2.79 36.37 5.34
N ALA A 219 1.93 36.26 6.36
CA ALA A 219 1.55 37.38 7.22
C ALA A 219 2.75 37.94 8.02
N ALA A 220 3.65 37.08 8.50
CA ALA A 220 4.88 37.51 9.16
C ALA A 220 5.83 38.22 8.19
N LEU A 221 5.96 37.72 6.95
CA LEU A 221 6.77 38.34 5.91
C LEU A 221 6.17 39.67 5.40
N SER A 222 4.85 39.78 5.31
CA SER A 222 4.18 41.03 4.92
C SER A 222 4.28 42.08 6.03
N SER A 223 4.10 41.69 7.30
CA SER A 223 4.35 42.57 8.45
C SER A 223 5.81 43.03 8.51
N GLY A 224 6.77 42.14 8.26
CA GLY A 224 8.20 42.47 8.17
C GLY A 224 8.56 43.40 7.00
N ARG A 225 7.82 43.34 5.88
CA ARG A 225 7.99 44.29 4.77
C ARG A 225 7.41 45.67 5.07
N VAL A 226 6.29 45.73 5.79
CA VAL A 226 5.69 47.01 6.21
C VAL A 226 6.60 47.72 7.22
N SER A 227 7.26 47.00 8.14
CA SER A 227 8.22 47.61 9.06
C SER A 227 9.53 48.05 8.37
N LEU A 228 9.96 47.37 7.30
CA LEU A 228 11.10 47.82 6.49
C LEU A 228 10.78 49.04 5.61
N ALA A 229 9.54 49.14 5.12
CA ALA A 229 9.06 50.34 4.41
C ALA A 229 8.88 51.53 5.36
N ALA A 230 8.35 51.31 6.57
CA ALA A 230 8.22 52.34 7.60
C ALA A 230 9.58 52.80 8.18
N GLY A 231 10.61 51.93 8.14
CA GLY A 231 11.98 52.29 8.50
C GLY A 231 12.73 53.09 7.43
N PHE A 232 12.20 53.18 6.21
CA PHE A 232 12.82 53.93 5.10
C PHE A 232 12.26 55.37 4.96
N GLU A 233 11.19 55.72 5.68
CA GLU A 233 10.60 57.08 5.66
C GLU A 233 11.08 58.01 6.79
N VAL A 234 12.10 57.63 7.59
CA VAL A 234 12.58 58.46 8.73
C VAL A 234 14.07 58.82 8.63
N SER A 235 14.59 59.11 7.44
CA SER A 235 15.93 59.71 7.32
C SER A 235 16.07 60.82 6.26
N GLU A 236 14.96 61.40 5.79
CA GLU A 236 14.98 62.55 4.88
C GLU A 236 13.95 63.60 5.30
N THR A 237 14.07 64.14 6.51
CA THR A 237 13.72 65.54 6.84
C THR A 237 14.08 65.74 8.30
N ASP A 238 15.19 66.43 8.58
CA ASP A 238 15.29 67.31 9.76
C ASP A 238 16.59 68.12 9.82
N GLU A 239 17.56 67.94 8.91
CA GLU A 239 18.79 68.74 8.88
C GLU A 239 18.89 69.83 7.78
N GLN A 240 17.82 70.15 7.05
CA GLN A 240 17.89 71.19 5.98
C GLN A 240 16.88 72.34 6.08
N ARG A 241 16.24 72.57 7.24
CA ARG A 241 15.29 73.68 7.41
C ARG A 241 15.73 74.82 8.35
N GLU A 242 17.00 74.87 8.75
CA GLU A 242 17.52 75.91 9.66
C GLU A 242 18.70 76.72 9.08
N ALA A 243 18.80 76.80 7.75
CA ALA A 243 19.71 77.74 7.09
C ALA A 243 19.02 78.36 5.87
N LEU A 244 18.94 79.70 5.86
CA LEU A 244 18.20 80.61 4.96
C LEU A 244 16.94 81.15 5.67
N GLY A 245 17.02 82.17 6.53
CA GLY A 245 17.90 83.33 6.46
C GLY A 245 17.13 84.49 5.82
N ASP A 246 16.82 85.47 6.67
CA ASP A 246 16.32 86.80 6.34
C ASP A 246 16.90 87.39 5.05
N GLN A 247 16.03 87.94 4.20
CA GLN A 247 16.25 89.10 3.33
C GLN A 247 14.87 89.52 2.79
N ILE A 248 14.23 90.53 3.39
CA ILE A 248 14.19 91.92 2.88
C ILE A 248 13.78 91.97 1.41
N PHE A 249 12.57 92.46 1.11
CA PHE A 249 12.37 93.58 0.19
C PHE A 249 10.98 94.21 0.40
N ASP A 250 11.04 95.50 0.72
CA ASP A 250 10.01 96.53 0.60
C ASP A 250 9.65 96.79 -0.88
N GLU A 251 8.67 97.68 -1.08
CA GLU A 251 8.09 98.22 -2.34
C GLU A 251 6.80 97.48 -2.76
N GLY A 252 5.64 98.12 -2.87
CA GLY A 252 5.29 99.54 -2.83
C GLY A 252 3.85 99.67 -3.36
N GLU A 253 3.09 100.59 -2.77
CA GLU A 253 1.78 101.04 -3.27
C GLU A 253 1.87 101.54 -4.72
N ALA A 254 0.88 101.20 -5.55
CA ALA A 254 0.15 102.17 -6.38
C ALA A 254 -1.00 101.49 -7.16
N GLU A 255 -2.21 102.03 -6.93
CA GLU A 255 -3.45 102.04 -7.74
C GLU A 255 -4.15 100.72 -8.12
#